data_AF-A0A2C6BR45-F1
#
_entry.id   AF-A0A2C6BR45-F1
#
_cell.length_a   1.000
_cell.length_b   1.000
_cell.length_c   1.000
_cell.angle_alpha   90.00
_cell.angle_beta   90.00
_cell.angle_gamma   90.00
#
_symmetry.space_group_name_H-M   'P 1'
#
loop_
_entity.id
_entity.type
_entity.pdbx_description
1 polymer ?
#
loop_
_entity_poly.entity_id
_entity_poly.type
_entity_poly.pdbx_seq_one_letter_code
_entity_poly.pdbx_strand_id
1 'polypeptide(L)'
;MNIIEYNSKNMGKQVLVLKKDDIKTLNHFTSIAKSGELKGLIVAGKYAGFTDTYRLATVKDSHEELPGLDTIHIYDILDDLKKATSIAVLKDGKIAVQIEMEVTEYEPMKDIKVPNISKVVEDLEYESYSEAYPAINFTENIVWKMLKTVSGTEYFTRFFNFENGKVIVEAYPNDESKLVLELLELDNTKASLKTALDFKYVDLWFKWIKDSKFNVAIGKNNRSAIKFSKDNMDYIIVPQVLRS
;
A
#
# COMPACT_ATOMS: atom_id res chain seq x y z
N MET A 1 0.24 -2.63 -30.76
CA MET A 1 -0.94 -3.09 -31.55
C MET A 1 -2.13 -2.21 -31.21
N ASN A 2 -3.07 -1.96 -32.13
CA ASN A 2 -4.27 -1.19 -31.78
C ASN A 2 -5.18 -1.96 -30.81
N ILE A 3 -5.80 -1.29 -29.84
CA ILE A 3 -6.64 -1.90 -28.79
C ILE A 3 -7.80 -2.76 -29.34
N ILE A 4 -8.43 -2.36 -30.45
CA ILE A 4 -9.56 -3.11 -31.03
C ILE A 4 -9.06 -4.47 -31.54
N GLU A 5 -7.95 -4.47 -32.26
CA GLU A 5 -7.30 -5.67 -32.77
C GLU A 5 -6.73 -6.53 -31.63
N TYR A 6 -6.17 -5.89 -30.61
CA TYR A 6 -5.62 -6.57 -29.45
C TYR A 6 -6.69 -7.33 -28.68
N ASN A 7 -7.82 -6.67 -28.40
CA ASN A 7 -8.93 -7.27 -27.67
C ASN A 7 -9.55 -8.42 -28.45
N SER A 8 -9.69 -8.31 -29.78
CA SER A 8 -10.24 -9.40 -30.59
C SER A 8 -9.35 -10.66 -30.56
N LYS A 9 -8.02 -10.48 -30.52
CA LYS A 9 -7.04 -11.58 -30.44
C LYS A 9 -6.91 -12.20 -29.04
N ASN A 10 -7.24 -11.44 -27.99
CA ASN A 10 -6.98 -11.83 -26.60
C ASN A 10 -8.23 -11.96 -25.72
N MET A 11 -9.42 -11.96 -26.33
CA MET A 11 -10.68 -12.21 -25.63
C MET A 11 -10.64 -13.53 -24.85
N GLY A 12 -10.97 -13.48 -23.56
CA GLY A 12 -10.99 -14.66 -22.67
C GLY A 12 -9.62 -15.19 -22.24
N LYS A 13 -8.52 -14.51 -22.61
CA LYS A 13 -7.15 -14.86 -22.17
C LYS A 13 -6.67 -14.06 -20.96
N GLN A 14 -7.42 -13.05 -20.56
CA GLN A 14 -7.10 -12.19 -19.42
C GLN A 14 -7.37 -12.96 -18.12
N VAL A 15 -6.49 -12.80 -17.13
CA VAL A 15 -6.63 -13.35 -15.78
C VAL A 15 -6.70 -12.28 -14.70
N LEU A 16 -6.30 -11.06 -15.02
CA LEU A 16 -6.40 -9.90 -14.15
C LEU A 16 -6.48 -8.64 -15.03
N VAL A 17 -7.34 -7.69 -14.68
CA VAL A 17 -7.50 -6.41 -15.41
C VAL A 17 -7.58 -5.25 -14.41
N LEU A 18 -6.71 -4.25 -14.60
CA LEU A 18 -6.70 -3.01 -13.83
C LEU A 18 -7.10 -1.85 -14.73
N LYS A 19 -8.05 -1.05 -14.27
CA LYS A 19 -8.55 0.13 -15.00
C LYS A 19 -7.81 1.39 -14.56
N LYS A 20 -8.17 2.50 -15.18
CA LYS A 20 -7.56 3.81 -14.95
C LYS A 20 -7.46 4.22 -13.48
N ASP A 21 -8.48 3.95 -12.66
CA ASP A 21 -8.48 4.36 -11.25
C ASP A 21 -7.60 3.45 -10.38
N ASP A 22 -7.53 2.16 -10.68
CA ASP A 22 -6.55 1.22 -10.10
C ASP A 22 -5.11 1.67 -10.43
N ILE A 23 -4.88 2.03 -11.69
CA ILE A 23 -3.57 2.50 -12.18
C ILE A 23 -3.20 3.84 -11.53
N LYS A 24 -4.13 4.77 -11.34
CA LYS A 24 -3.89 6.02 -10.59
C LYS A 24 -3.47 5.72 -9.15
N THR A 25 -4.14 4.78 -8.50
CA THR A 25 -3.81 4.33 -7.15
C THR A 25 -2.40 3.75 -7.12
N LEU A 26 -2.07 2.81 -8.01
CA LEU A 26 -0.72 2.26 -8.12
C LEU A 26 0.33 3.36 -8.35
N ASN A 27 0.07 4.31 -9.25
CA ASN A 27 0.99 5.41 -9.56
C ASN A 27 1.37 6.22 -8.31
N HIS A 28 0.45 6.45 -7.38
CA HIS A 28 0.73 7.11 -6.10
C HIS A 28 1.80 6.37 -5.28
N PHE A 29 1.75 5.04 -5.28
CA PHE A 29 2.63 4.18 -4.48
C PHE A 29 3.90 3.72 -5.22
N THR A 30 4.12 4.13 -6.48
CA THR A 30 5.33 3.77 -7.25
C THR A 30 6.66 4.15 -6.58
N SER A 31 6.63 5.12 -5.67
CA SER A 31 7.81 5.50 -4.88
C SER A 31 8.40 4.33 -4.08
N ILE A 32 7.58 3.35 -3.68
CA ILE A 32 8.00 2.13 -2.99
C ILE A 32 8.98 1.33 -3.86
N ALA A 33 8.59 1.04 -5.10
CA ALA A 33 9.46 0.32 -6.05
C ALA A 33 10.70 1.16 -6.41
N LYS A 34 10.57 2.49 -6.57
CA LYS A 34 11.72 3.35 -6.88
C LYS A 34 12.77 3.36 -5.78
N SER A 35 12.39 3.27 -4.52
CA SER A 35 13.33 3.24 -3.39
C SER A 35 13.79 1.83 -2.98
N GLY A 36 12.97 0.80 -3.20
CA GLY A 36 13.26 -0.58 -2.78
C GLY A 36 14.08 -1.38 -3.79
N GLU A 37 14.43 -2.63 -3.47
CA GLU A 37 15.19 -3.52 -4.37
C GLU A 37 14.32 -4.08 -5.52
N LEU A 38 13.02 -4.21 -5.31
CA LEU A 38 12.07 -4.74 -6.29
C LEU A 38 11.56 -3.61 -7.21
N LYS A 39 12.28 -3.35 -8.30
CA LYS A 39 12.05 -2.25 -9.25
C LYS A 39 10.96 -2.54 -10.31
N GLY A 40 9.77 -2.96 -9.90
CA GLY A 40 8.71 -3.28 -10.87
C GLY A 40 7.33 -3.45 -10.26
N LEU A 41 6.31 -3.60 -11.11
CA LEU A 41 4.96 -3.95 -10.69
C LEU A 41 4.91 -5.45 -10.41
N ILE A 42 4.62 -5.82 -9.16
CA ILE A 42 4.44 -7.22 -8.76
C ILE A 42 2.99 -7.61 -9.01
N VAL A 43 2.76 -8.79 -9.58
CA VAL A 43 1.44 -9.40 -9.74
C VAL A 43 1.45 -10.79 -9.10
N ALA A 44 0.48 -11.05 -8.23
CA ALA A 44 0.24 -12.38 -7.64
C ALA A 44 -1.24 -12.55 -7.30
N GLY A 45 -1.85 -13.67 -7.68
CA GLY A 45 -3.28 -13.89 -7.51
C GLY A 45 -4.09 -12.79 -8.19
N LYS A 46 -5.06 -12.23 -7.45
CA LYS A 46 -5.86 -11.08 -7.90
C LYS A 46 -5.22 -9.71 -7.61
N TYR A 47 -3.96 -9.67 -7.19
CA TYR A 47 -3.33 -8.45 -6.68
C TYR A 47 -2.20 -7.97 -7.58
N ALA A 48 -2.10 -6.66 -7.73
CA ALA A 48 -0.95 -5.99 -8.29
C ALA A 48 -0.45 -4.91 -7.33
N GLY A 49 0.86 -4.73 -7.19
CA GLY A 49 1.39 -3.82 -6.19
C GLY A 49 2.90 -3.67 -6.12
N PHE A 50 3.34 -3.00 -5.05
CA PHE A 50 4.74 -2.69 -4.77
C PHE A 50 5.08 -3.00 -3.33
N THR A 51 6.30 -3.48 -3.10
CA THR A 51 6.85 -3.67 -1.75
C THR A 51 8.34 -3.39 -1.72
N ASP A 52 8.80 -2.86 -0.59
CA ASP A 52 10.21 -2.69 -0.24
C ASP A 52 10.57 -3.51 1.01
N THR A 53 9.81 -4.58 1.29
CA THR A 53 9.87 -5.48 2.46
C THR A 53 9.34 -4.90 3.78
N TYR A 54 9.32 -3.59 3.95
CA TYR A 54 8.80 -2.94 5.16
C TYR A 54 7.35 -2.46 5.02
N ARG A 55 6.90 -2.30 3.78
CA ARG A 55 5.53 -1.94 3.44
C ARG A 55 5.11 -2.60 2.14
N LEU A 56 3.81 -2.78 1.98
CA LEU A 56 3.18 -3.38 0.82
C LEU A 56 1.98 -2.53 0.42
N ALA A 57 1.91 -2.11 -0.84
CA ALA A 57 0.78 -1.41 -1.44
C ALA A 57 0.22 -2.29 -2.55
N THR A 58 -1.04 -2.71 -2.47
CA THR A 58 -1.68 -3.58 -3.46
C THR A 58 -3.06 -3.11 -3.83
N VAL A 59 -3.36 -3.16 -5.12
CA VAL A 59 -4.72 -3.08 -5.64
C VAL A 59 -5.19 -4.48 -6.02
N LYS A 60 -6.38 -4.84 -5.56
CA LYS A 60 -7.08 -6.07 -5.95
C LYS A 60 -7.90 -5.82 -7.22
N ASP A 61 -7.83 -6.73 -8.17
CA ASP A 61 -8.76 -6.76 -9.30
C ASP A 61 -10.20 -6.91 -8.79
N SER A 62 -11.07 -6.02 -9.28
CA SER A 62 -12.49 -5.99 -8.94
C SER A 62 -13.36 -6.90 -9.82
N HIS A 63 -12.80 -7.46 -10.90
CA HIS A 63 -13.47 -8.43 -11.76
C HIS A 63 -13.46 -9.80 -11.10
N GLU A 64 -14.58 -10.14 -10.43
CA GLU A 64 -14.66 -11.38 -9.66
C GLU A 64 -14.58 -12.65 -10.52
N GLU A 65 -14.99 -12.55 -11.78
CA GLU A 65 -14.93 -13.63 -12.78
C GLU A 65 -13.51 -13.97 -13.22
N LEU A 66 -12.56 -13.05 -13.06
CA LEU A 66 -11.17 -13.29 -13.44
C LEU A 66 -10.47 -14.07 -12.32
N PRO A 67 -9.75 -15.16 -12.66
CA PRO A 67 -9.20 -16.06 -11.65
C PRO A 67 -8.00 -15.47 -10.89
N GLY A 68 -7.34 -14.44 -11.42
CA GLY A 68 -6.02 -14.03 -10.99
C GLY A 68 -4.91 -14.91 -11.56
N LEU A 69 -3.67 -14.57 -11.24
CA LEU A 69 -2.48 -15.24 -11.73
C LEU A 69 -1.92 -16.21 -10.67
N ASP A 70 -1.78 -17.49 -11.01
CA ASP A 70 -1.27 -18.52 -10.08
C ASP A 70 0.22 -18.36 -9.75
N THR A 71 0.99 -17.80 -10.69
CA THR A 71 2.44 -17.59 -10.54
C THR A 71 2.73 -16.12 -10.21
N ILE A 72 3.72 -15.89 -9.35
CA ILE A 72 4.12 -14.53 -8.99
C ILE A 72 5.03 -13.98 -10.08
N HIS A 73 4.72 -12.79 -10.57
CA HIS A 73 5.52 -12.10 -11.58
C HIS A 73 5.86 -10.68 -11.14
N ILE A 74 6.94 -10.15 -11.68
CA ILE A 74 7.30 -8.74 -11.59
C ILE A 74 7.61 -8.21 -12.98
N TYR A 75 7.14 -7.01 -13.27
CA TYR A 75 7.26 -6.39 -14.59
C TYR A 75 7.93 -5.02 -14.50
N ASP A 76 8.89 -4.78 -15.37
CA ASP A 76 9.55 -3.49 -15.52
C ASP A 76 8.71 -2.57 -16.43
N ILE A 77 7.63 -2.04 -15.87
CA ILE A 77 6.67 -1.17 -16.58
C ILE A 77 6.43 0.14 -15.84
N LEU A 78 7.30 0.54 -14.91
CA LEU A 78 7.04 1.70 -14.03
C LEU A 78 6.92 3.02 -14.80
N ASP A 79 7.61 3.15 -15.94
CA ASP A 79 7.53 4.35 -16.77
C ASP A 79 6.26 4.39 -17.61
N ASP A 80 5.85 3.25 -18.17
CA ASP A 80 4.63 3.12 -18.95
C ASP A 80 3.38 3.16 -18.09
N LEU A 81 3.44 2.63 -16.86
CA LEU A 81 2.37 2.68 -15.87
C LEU A 81 1.86 4.11 -15.60
N LYS A 82 2.74 5.12 -15.70
CA LYS A 82 2.37 6.54 -15.50
C LYS A 82 1.38 7.05 -16.54
N LYS A 83 1.40 6.46 -17.74
CA LYS A 83 0.60 6.85 -18.91
C LYS A 83 -0.50 5.84 -19.22
N ALA A 84 -0.45 4.67 -18.59
CA ALA A 84 -1.36 3.58 -18.86
C ALA A 84 -2.82 3.95 -18.54
N THR A 85 -3.73 3.57 -19.43
CA THR A 85 -5.18 3.71 -19.25
C THR A 85 -5.83 2.41 -18.82
N SER A 86 -5.22 1.29 -19.15
CA SER A 86 -5.64 -0.06 -18.76
C SER A 86 -4.42 -0.99 -18.72
N ILE A 87 -4.46 -2.00 -17.86
CA ILE A 87 -3.47 -3.07 -17.78
C ILE A 87 -4.24 -4.38 -17.72
N ALA A 88 -3.77 -5.39 -18.46
CA ALA A 88 -4.27 -6.75 -18.35
C ALA A 88 -3.12 -7.73 -18.21
N VAL A 89 -3.29 -8.75 -17.38
CA VAL A 89 -2.36 -9.88 -17.30
C VAL A 89 -3.02 -11.06 -18.00
N LEU A 90 -2.23 -11.76 -18.82
CA LEU A 90 -2.69 -12.88 -19.63
C LEU A 90 -2.37 -14.22 -18.97
N LYS A 91 -3.09 -15.28 -19.38
CA LYS A 91 -2.87 -16.67 -18.94
C LYS A 91 -1.44 -17.19 -19.18
N ASP A 92 -0.75 -16.64 -20.17
CA ASP A 92 0.65 -17.01 -20.48
C ASP A 92 1.67 -16.26 -19.62
N GLY A 93 1.23 -15.42 -18.69
CA GLY A 93 2.09 -14.68 -17.76
C GLY A 93 2.57 -13.33 -18.28
N LYS A 94 2.22 -12.93 -19.51
CA LYS A 94 2.55 -11.59 -20.02
C LYS A 94 1.64 -10.53 -19.43
N ILE A 95 2.17 -9.30 -19.35
CA ILE A 95 1.38 -8.11 -19.02
C ILE A 95 1.21 -7.26 -20.27
N ALA A 96 -0.03 -6.85 -20.54
CA ALA A 96 -0.40 -5.95 -21.61
C ALA A 96 -0.72 -4.58 -21.02
N VAL A 97 0.02 -3.56 -21.45
CA VAL A 97 -0.16 -2.18 -21.02
C VAL A 97 -0.76 -1.39 -22.17
N GLN A 98 -1.94 -0.81 -21.92
CA GLN A 98 -2.59 0.08 -22.87
C GLN A 98 -2.21 1.53 -22.56
N ILE A 99 -1.68 2.23 -23.57
CA ILE A 99 -1.47 3.68 -23.57
C ILE A 99 -2.25 4.23 -24.77
N GLU A 100 -3.24 5.08 -24.50
CA GLU A 100 -4.15 5.59 -25.52
C GLU A 100 -4.80 4.46 -26.33
N MET A 101 -4.51 4.36 -27.63
CA MET A 101 -5.03 3.34 -28.53
C MET A 101 -4.05 2.18 -28.76
N GLU A 102 -2.85 2.26 -28.20
CA GLU A 102 -1.79 1.27 -28.40
C GLU A 102 -1.67 0.35 -27.18
N VAL A 103 -1.42 -0.93 -27.48
CA VAL A 103 -1.10 -1.96 -26.48
C VAL A 103 0.29 -2.50 -26.75
N THR A 104 1.09 -2.55 -25.69
CA THR A 104 2.42 -3.16 -25.64
C THR A 104 2.41 -4.30 -24.62
N GLU A 105 2.95 -5.45 -25.00
CA GLU A 105 3.11 -6.59 -24.10
C GLU A 105 4.54 -6.63 -23.53
N TYR A 106 4.66 -7.03 -22.28
CA TYR A 106 5.93 -7.20 -21.57
C TYR A 106 5.98 -8.60 -20.97
N GLU A 107 7.16 -9.20 -21.07
CA GLU A 107 7.47 -10.44 -20.38
C GLU A 107 7.76 -10.15 -18.90
N PRO A 108 7.48 -11.11 -17.98
CA PRO A 108 7.94 -10.98 -16.60
C PRO A 108 9.47 -10.94 -16.55
N MET A 109 10.01 -10.15 -15.63
CA MET A 109 11.45 -10.10 -15.39
C MET A 109 11.94 -11.48 -14.90
N LYS A 110 13.11 -11.89 -15.38
CA LYS A 110 13.71 -13.19 -15.06
C LYS A 110 14.63 -13.09 -13.86
N ASP A 111 14.79 -14.22 -13.16
CA ASP A 111 15.78 -14.42 -12.10
C ASP A 111 15.66 -13.47 -10.88
N ILE A 112 14.48 -12.88 -10.68
CA ILE A 112 14.15 -12.07 -9.50
C ILE A 112 13.27 -12.87 -8.55
N LYS A 113 13.69 -13.00 -7.29
CA LYS A 113 12.86 -13.58 -6.23
C LYS A 113 11.88 -12.54 -5.72
N VAL A 114 10.59 -12.76 -5.97
CA VAL A 114 9.51 -11.84 -5.60
C VAL A 114 8.68 -12.44 -4.48
N PRO A 115 8.32 -11.69 -3.42
CA PRO A 115 7.42 -12.18 -2.38
C PRO A 115 6.01 -12.44 -2.92
N ASN A 116 5.32 -13.42 -2.35
CA ASN A 116 3.92 -13.66 -2.68
C ASN A 116 3.03 -12.62 -1.97
N ILE A 117 2.75 -11.52 -2.67
CA ILE A 117 1.95 -10.43 -2.11
C ILE A 117 0.50 -10.82 -1.82
N SER A 118 -0.09 -11.76 -2.56
CA SER A 118 -1.48 -12.18 -2.31
C SER A 118 -1.58 -12.87 -0.95
N LYS A 119 -0.65 -13.79 -0.66
CA LYS A 119 -0.57 -14.46 0.65
C LYS A 119 -0.33 -13.47 1.79
N VAL A 120 0.50 -12.45 1.60
CA VAL A 120 0.69 -11.42 2.64
C VAL A 120 -0.63 -10.69 2.92
N VAL A 121 -1.42 -10.38 1.89
CA VAL A 121 -2.69 -9.69 2.06
C VAL A 121 -3.77 -10.58 2.69
N GLU A 122 -3.80 -11.86 2.32
CA GLU A 122 -4.85 -12.83 2.68
C GLU A 122 -4.58 -13.56 4.00
N ASP A 123 -3.32 -13.93 4.27
CA ASP A 123 -2.94 -14.80 5.39
C ASP A 123 -2.52 -14.02 6.65
N LEU A 124 -2.27 -12.71 6.56
CA LEU A 124 -1.93 -11.91 7.74
C LEU A 124 -3.15 -11.77 8.66
N GLU A 125 -3.02 -12.31 9.87
CA GLU A 125 -4.03 -12.19 10.92
C GLU A 125 -3.94 -10.85 11.67
N TYR A 126 -5.10 -10.23 11.91
CA TYR A 126 -5.23 -9.05 12.74
C TYR A 126 -6.16 -9.35 13.93
N GLU A 127 -5.96 -8.66 15.04
CA GLU A 127 -6.75 -8.86 16.25
C GLU A 127 -7.93 -7.90 16.33
N SER A 128 -7.74 -6.68 15.83
CA SER A 128 -8.74 -5.64 15.91
C SER A 128 -8.88 -4.94 14.57
N TYR A 129 -10.13 -4.67 14.21
CA TYR A 129 -10.53 -3.98 12.99
C TYR A 129 -11.36 -2.77 13.40
N SER A 130 -11.15 -1.66 12.69
CA SER A 130 -11.85 -0.41 12.92
C SER A 130 -12.05 0.35 11.61
N GLU A 131 -13.16 1.07 11.47
CA GLU A 131 -13.22 2.22 10.57
C GLU A 131 -12.53 3.41 11.23
N ALA A 132 -11.69 4.11 10.48
CA ALA A 132 -10.88 5.22 10.92
C ALA A 132 -11.28 6.52 10.20
N TYR A 133 -11.34 7.60 10.98
CA TYR A 133 -11.73 8.93 10.55
C TYR A 133 -10.57 9.90 10.80
N PRO A 134 -10.04 10.59 9.79
CA PRO A 134 -9.05 11.65 9.98
C PRO A 134 -9.52 12.73 10.96
N ALA A 135 -8.77 12.92 12.06
CA ALA A 135 -9.02 13.97 13.04
C ALA A 135 -8.27 15.28 12.69
N ILE A 136 -7.36 15.23 11.71
CA ILE A 136 -6.56 16.37 11.25
C ILE A 136 -6.44 16.37 9.72
N ASN A 137 -6.18 17.54 9.16
CA ASN A 137 -5.74 17.67 7.76
C ASN A 137 -4.23 17.36 7.68
N PHE A 138 -3.86 16.19 7.15
CA PHE A 138 -2.46 15.75 7.04
C PHE A 138 -1.61 16.56 6.06
N THR A 139 -2.23 17.35 5.18
CA THR A 139 -1.51 18.23 4.24
C THR A 139 -1.12 19.55 4.89
N GLU A 140 -1.93 20.04 5.83
CA GLU A 140 -1.77 21.37 6.41
C GLU A 140 -1.18 21.36 7.82
N ASN A 141 -1.49 20.33 8.62
CA ASN A 141 -1.15 20.27 10.04
C ASN A 141 0.35 20.42 10.30
N ILE A 142 0.72 21.47 11.03
CA ILE A 142 2.10 21.86 11.32
C ILE A 142 2.81 20.80 12.18
N VAL A 143 2.10 20.24 13.17
CA VAL A 143 2.65 19.23 14.09
C VAL A 143 2.97 17.94 13.32
N TRP A 144 2.07 17.49 12.45
CA TRP A 144 2.33 16.35 11.56
C TRP A 144 3.52 16.60 10.63
N LYS A 145 3.62 17.79 10.02
CA LYS A 145 4.78 18.18 9.19
C LYS A 145 6.10 18.12 9.98
N MET A 146 6.11 18.62 11.22
CA MET A 146 7.26 18.56 12.11
C MET A 146 7.64 17.11 12.41
N LEU A 147 6.67 16.29 12.84
CA LEU A 147 6.88 14.89 13.21
C LEU A 147 7.49 14.06 12.07
N LYS A 148 7.19 14.38 10.81
CA LYS A 148 7.78 13.72 9.63
C LYS A 148 9.20 14.17 9.29
N THR A 149 9.54 15.43 9.61
CA THR A 149 10.79 16.07 9.20
C THR A 149 11.94 15.73 10.14
N VAL A 150 11.63 15.50 11.43
CA VAL A 150 12.62 15.08 12.41
C VAL A 150 13.01 13.63 12.13
N SER A 151 14.08 13.44 11.34
CA SER A 151 14.65 12.14 11.03
C SER A 151 15.48 11.67 12.22
N GLY A 152 14.89 10.83 13.07
CA GLY A 152 15.59 9.92 13.99
C GLY A 152 16.95 10.39 14.49
N THR A 153 17.02 11.56 15.12
CA THR A 153 18.10 11.83 16.06
C THR A 153 17.93 10.85 17.21
N GLU A 154 19.03 10.38 17.79
CA GLU A 154 19.07 9.33 18.84
C GLU A 154 18.18 9.60 20.08
N TYR A 155 17.56 10.78 20.15
CA TYR A 155 16.76 11.27 21.27
C TYR A 155 15.26 11.49 20.93
N PHE A 156 14.82 11.27 19.68
CA PHE A 156 13.43 11.55 19.26
C PHE A 156 12.57 10.27 19.13
N THR A 157 12.16 9.70 20.26
CA THR A 157 11.32 8.50 20.28
C THR A 157 9.86 8.86 19.99
N ARG A 158 9.19 8.09 19.11
CA ARG A 158 7.81 8.33 18.71
C ARG A 158 7.01 7.03 18.67
N PHE A 159 5.76 7.11 19.09
CA PHE A 159 4.84 5.99 19.08
C PHE A 159 3.49 6.39 18.50
N PHE A 160 2.86 5.45 17.81
CA PHE A 160 1.43 5.46 17.50
C PHE A 160 0.74 4.63 18.58
N ASN A 161 -0.19 5.25 19.28
CA ASN A 161 -1.02 4.63 20.31
C ASN A 161 -2.45 4.52 19.78
N PHE A 162 -2.92 3.30 19.63
CA PHE A 162 -4.31 2.95 19.37
C PHE A 162 -4.93 2.71 20.73
N GLU A 163 -5.82 3.58 21.19
CA GLU A 163 -6.50 3.45 22.47
C GLU A 163 -7.77 4.29 22.51
N ASN A 164 -8.77 3.83 23.26
CA ASN A 164 -9.99 4.59 23.56
C ASN A 164 -10.70 5.17 22.31
N GLY A 165 -10.67 4.44 21.20
CA GLY A 165 -11.29 4.88 19.94
C GLY A 165 -10.50 5.96 19.22
N LYS A 166 -9.19 6.07 19.47
CA LYS A 166 -8.33 7.09 18.86
C LYS A 166 -6.99 6.50 18.44
N VAL A 167 -6.36 7.15 17.46
CA VAL A 167 -4.94 6.97 17.15
C VAL A 167 -4.22 8.25 17.49
N ILE A 168 -3.32 8.16 18.47
CA ILE A 168 -2.56 9.29 19.01
C ILE A 168 -1.08 9.06 18.75
N VAL A 169 -0.41 10.06 18.21
CA VAL A 169 1.05 10.09 18.20
C VAL A 169 1.56 10.71 19.49
N GLU A 170 2.39 9.96 20.20
CA GLU A 170 3.23 10.48 21.28
C GLU A 170 4.65 10.59 20.76
N ALA A 171 5.24 11.79 20.88
CA ALA A 171 6.63 12.04 20.57
C ALA A 171 7.34 12.61 21.79
N TYR A 172 8.57 12.17 22.01
CA TYR A 172 9.41 12.58 23.14
C TYR A 172 10.63 13.27 22.58
N PRO A 173 10.65 14.62 22.53
CA PRO A 173 11.80 15.37 22.05
C PRO A 173 13.04 15.27 22.94
N ASN A 174 12.80 15.05 24.23
CA ASN A 174 13.77 14.83 25.30
C ASN A 174 13.01 14.16 26.47
N ASP A 175 13.72 13.82 27.55
CA ASP A 175 13.15 13.11 28.70
C ASP A 175 12.13 13.95 29.51
N GLU A 176 12.09 15.26 29.29
CA GLU A 176 11.25 16.21 30.04
C GLU A 176 10.01 16.67 29.26
N SER A 177 9.96 16.41 27.95
CA SER A 177 8.96 16.95 27.04
C SER A 177 8.20 15.84 26.34
N LYS A 178 6.88 16.03 26.22
CA LYS A 178 5.99 15.14 25.46
C LYS A 178 5.14 15.98 24.52
N LEU A 179 5.16 15.62 23.25
CA LEU A 179 4.24 16.12 22.24
C LEU A 179 3.19 15.06 21.94
N VAL A 180 1.94 15.48 21.87
CA VAL A 180 0.79 14.61 21.62
C VAL A 180 0.00 15.17 20.44
N LEU A 181 -0.31 14.31 19.47
CA LEU A 181 -1.13 14.66 18.31
C LEU A 181 -2.15 13.55 18.07
N GLU A 182 -3.43 13.88 18.17
CA GLU A 182 -4.50 12.99 17.74
C GLU A 182 -4.57 12.97 16.21
N LEU A 183 -4.47 11.78 15.60
CA LEU A 183 -4.47 11.60 14.16
C LEU A 183 -5.82 11.13 13.63
N LEU A 184 -6.43 10.16 14.33
CA LEU A 184 -7.62 9.45 13.86
C LEU A 184 -8.58 9.23 15.02
N GLU A 185 -9.88 9.28 14.72
CA GLU A 185 -10.93 8.63 15.52
C GLU A 185 -11.21 7.24 14.95
N LEU A 186 -11.50 6.27 15.82
CA LEU A 186 -11.80 4.88 15.50
C LEU A 186 -13.18 4.52 16.05
N ASP A 187 -13.99 3.81 15.27
CA ASP A 187 -15.28 3.30 15.72
C ASP A 187 -15.14 2.23 16.84
N ASN A 188 -14.10 1.42 16.79
CA ASN A 188 -13.80 0.41 17.79
C ASN A 188 -12.94 1.00 18.93
N THR A 189 -13.61 1.26 20.04
CA THR A 189 -12.99 1.85 21.25
C THR A 189 -12.13 0.88 22.05
N LYS A 190 -12.18 -0.42 21.76
CA LYS A 190 -11.42 -1.47 22.46
C LYS A 190 -10.05 -1.73 21.84
N ALA A 191 -9.76 -1.16 20.67
CA ALA A 191 -8.45 -1.26 20.04
C ALA A 191 -7.37 -0.75 21.02
N SER A 192 -6.36 -1.57 21.29
CA SER A 192 -5.26 -1.24 22.20
C SER A 192 -3.93 -1.71 21.61
N LEU A 193 -3.09 -0.78 21.16
CA LEU A 193 -1.77 -1.08 20.63
C LEU A 193 -0.86 0.14 20.72
N LYS A 194 0.33 -0.02 21.31
CA LYS A 194 1.42 0.96 21.22
C LYS A 194 2.51 0.43 20.30
N THR A 195 2.78 1.12 19.20
CA THR A 195 3.73 0.66 18.18
C THR A 195 4.54 1.80 17.58
N ALA A 196 5.66 1.49 16.95
CA ALA A 196 6.48 2.44 16.21
C ALA A 196 6.33 2.19 14.71
N LEU A 197 5.79 3.18 13.98
CA LEU A 197 5.70 3.14 12.52
C LEU A 197 6.61 4.21 11.92
N ASP A 198 7.14 3.95 10.74
CA ASP A 198 7.85 4.98 9.99
C ASP A 198 6.85 6.05 9.52
N PHE A 199 7.06 7.29 9.95
CA PHE A 199 6.19 8.42 9.64
C PHE A 199 6.12 8.71 8.14
N LYS A 200 7.17 8.43 7.36
CA LYS A 200 7.15 8.60 5.91
C LYS A 200 6.27 7.55 5.25
N TYR A 201 6.19 6.35 5.82
CA TYR A 201 5.33 5.28 5.30
C TYR A 201 3.86 5.60 5.59
N VAL A 202 3.56 6.00 6.82
CA VAL A 202 2.21 6.44 7.21
C VAL A 202 1.77 7.68 6.42
N ASP A 203 2.65 8.66 6.20
CA ASP A 203 2.36 9.86 5.40
C ASP A 203 2.02 9.54 3.94
N LEU A 204 2.64 8.50 3.36
CA LEU A 204 2.34 8.08 1.99
C LEU A 204 0.87 7.64 1.87
N TRP A 205 0.36 6.89 2.87
CA TRP A 205 -1.06 6.53 2.97
C TRP A 205 -1.93 7.78 3.15
N PHE A 206 -1.61 8.64 4.12
CA PHE A 206 -2.44 9.81 4.42
C PHE A 206 -2.55 10.80 3.25
N LYS A 207 -1.50 10.94 2.43
CA LYS A 207 -1.56 11.72 1.20
C LYS A 207 -2.49 11.11 0.14
N TRP A 208 -2.58 9.79 0.09
CA TRP A 208 -3.47 9.10 -0.86
C TRP A 208 -4.92 9.19 -0.42
N ILE A 209 -5.18 8.84 0.84
CA ILE A 209 -6.53 8.75 1.41
C ILE A 209 -7.17 10.13 1.62
N LYS A 210 -6.33 11.16 1.79
CA LYS A 210 -6.72 12.53 2.14
C LYS A 210 -7.55 12.53 3.43
N ASP A 211 -8.61 13.33 3.49
CA ASP A 211 -9.49 13.43 4.66
C ASP A 211 -10.66 12.44 4.59
N SER A 212 -10.54 11.37 3.80
CA SER A 212 -11.58 10.34 3.72
C SER A 212 -11.45 9.30 4.82
N LYS A 213 -12.58 8.71 5.23
CA LYS A 213 -12.58 7.50 6.06
C LYS A 213 -11.99 6.29 5.32
N PHE A 214 -11.43 5.36 6.08
CA PHE A 214 -10.81 4.12 5.64
C PHE A 214 -10.85 3.06 6.75
N ASN A 215 -10.51 1.82 6.45
CA ASN A 215 -10.41 0.76 7.45
C ASN A 215 -8.97 0.61 7.93
N VAL A 216 -8.81 0.30 9.21
CA VAL A 216 -7.53 -0.10 9.81
C VAL A 216 -7.69 -1.45 10.50
N ALA A 217 -6.73 -2.33 10.29
CA ALA A 217 -6.58 -3.58 11.01
C ALA A 217 -5.24 -3.58 11.73
N ILE A 218 -5.27 -3.86 13.04
CA ILE A 218 -4.10 -3.88 13.90
C ILE A 218 -3.87 -5.29 14.45
N GLY A 219 -2.61 -5.71 14.45
CA GLY A 219 -2.23 -7.03 14.94
C GLY A 219 -2.08 -7.10 16.47
N LYS A 220 -1.68 -8.28 16.95
CA LYS A 220 -1.72 -8.66 18.38
C LYS A 220 -0.70 -7.93 19.27
N ASN A 221 0.37 -7.42 18.69
CA ASN A 221 1.45 -6.79 19.44
C ASN A 221 2.19 -5.74 18.60
N ASN A 222 3.12 -5.02 19.24
CA ASN A 222 3.89 -3.93 18.64
C ASN A 222 4.86 -4.33 17.52
N ARG A 223 4.99 -5.64 17.21
CA ARG A 223 5.76 -6.16 16.07
C ARG A 223 4.87 -6.60 14.92
N SER A 224 3.55 -6.61 15.13
CA SER A 224 2.59 -7.05 14.13
C SER A 224 2.37 -5.95 13.09
N ALA A 225 2.21 -6.35 11.82
CA ALA A 225 1.88 -5.41 10.76
C ALA A 225 0.56 -4.69 11.05
N ILE A 226 0.45 -3.48 10.50
CA ILE A 226 -0.80 -2.72 10.47
C ILE A 226 -1.23 -2.60 9.02
N LYS A 227 -2.50 -2.89 8.76
CA LYS A 227 -3.11 -2.76 7.45
C LYS A 227 -4.07 -1.59 7.45
N PHE A 228 -3.91 -0.74 6.45
CA PHE A 228 -4.90 0.25 6.06
C PHE A 228 -5.56 -0.22 4.78
N SER A 229 -6.87 -0.04 4.65
CA SER A 229 -7.58 -0.42 3.43
C SER A 229 -8.72 0.52 3.08
N LYS A 230 -8.95 0.68 1.78
CA LYS A 230 -10.10 1.40 1.24
C LYS A 230 -10.38 0.89 -0.17
N ASP A 231 -11.66 0.69 -0.46
CA ASP A 231 -12.11 0.14 -1.73
C ASP A 231 -11.39 -1.20 -2.01
N ASN A 232 -10.68 -1.31 -3.13
CA ASN A 232 -9.87 -2.47 -3.49
C ASN A 232 -8.36 -2.29 -3.20
N MET A 233 -7.98 -1.26 -2.44
CA MET A 233 -6.60 -0.94 -2.09
C MET A 233 -6.29 -1.37 -0.65
N ASP A 234 -5.18 -2.10 -0.50
CA ASP A 234 -4.60 -2.50 0.77
C ASP A 234 -3.18 -1.94 0.91
N TYR A 235 -2.89 -1.32 2.05
CA TYR A 235 -1.57 -0.81 2.41
C TYR A 235 -1.12 -1.33 3.77
N ILE A 236 -0.10 -2.16 3.77
CA ILE A 236 0.39 -2.85 4.96
C ILE A 236 1.75 -2.25 5.34
N ILE A 237 1.94 -1.95 6.62
CA ILE A 237 3.19 -1.42 7.16
C ILE A 237 3.67 -2.32 8.29
N VAL A 238 4.94 -2.71 8.24
CA VAL A 238 5.63 -3.41 9.32
C VAL A 238 6.17 -2.38 10.32
N PRO A 239 5.96 -2.56 11.64
CA PRO A 239 6.54 -1.70 12.65
C PRO A 239 8.06 -1.64 12.60
N GLN A 240 8.62 -0.50 12.99
CA GLN A 240 10.03 -0.39 13.30
C GLN A 240 10.32 -1.21 14.56
N VAL A 241 11.32 -2.09 14.48
CA VAL A 241 11.74 -2.87 15.64
C VAL A 241 12.27 -1.90 16.68
N LEU A 242 11.50 -1.72 17.76
CA LEU A 242 12.00 -1.08 18.97
C LEU A 242 13.15 -1.95 19.48
N ARG A 243 14.39 -1.46 19.37
CA ARG A 243 15.51 -2.10 20.05
C ARG A 243 15.22 -1.96 21.54
N SER A 244 14.94 -3.09 22.18
CA SER A 244 14.86 -3.24 23.65
C SER A 244 16.22 -3.03 24.28
#